data_AF-A0A2E2IRN6-F1
#
_entry.id   AF-A0A2E2IRN6-F1
#
_cell.length_a   1.000
_cell.length_b   1.000
_cell.length_c   1.000
_cell.angle_alpha   90.00
_cell.angle_beta   90.00
_cell.angle_gamma   90.00
#
_symmetry.space_group_name_H-M   'P 1'
#
loop_
_entity.id
_entity.type
_entity.pdbx_description
1 polymer ?
#
loop_
_entity_poly.entity_id
_entity_poly.type
_entity_poly.pdbx_seq_one_letter_code
_entity_poly.pdbx_strand_id
1 'polypeptide(L)' 'MALSRTEADVMLLHDGGFKRREISRDLGLKPSYVDAIVERYSLNLAEDRRREKRIRERTAVLGAAVIAAGGHR' A
#
# COMPACT_ATOMS: atom_id res chain seq x y z
N MET A 1 -4.75 -7.87 -9.30
CA MET A 1 -3.52 -8.38 -9.93
C MET A 1 -2.51 -8.63 -8.82
N ALA A 2 -1.87 -9.81 -8.80
CA ALA A 2 -0.81 -10.09 -7.84
C ALA A 2 0.51 -9.52 -8.36
N LEU A 3 1.34 -8.98 -7.46
CA LEU A 3 2.70 -8.56 -7.76
C LEU A 3 3.51 -9.76 -8.29
N SER A 4 4.29 -9.55 -9.35
CA SER A 4 5.34 -10.52 -9.67
C SER A 4 6.42 -10.50 -8.58
N ARG A 5 7.19 -11.59 -8.48
CA ARG A 5 8.25 -11.71 -7.46
C ARG A 5 9.24 -10.54 -7.52
N THR A 6 9.66 -10.16 -8.72
CA THR A 6 10.54 -9.01 -8.94
C THR A 6 9.93 -7.69 -8.52
N GLU A 7 8.65 -7.45 -8.80
CA GLU A 7 7.97 -6.23 -8.35
C GLU A 7 7.82 -6.19 -6.82
N ALA A 8 7.55 -7.35 -6.19
CA ALA A 8 7.49 -7.47 -4.74
C ALA A 8 8.84 -7.16 -4.09
N ASP A 9 9.95 -7.66 -4.66
CA ASP A 9 11.31 -7.39 -4.16
C ASP A 9 11.67 -5.89 -4.30
N VAL A 10 11.30 -5.26 -5.43
CA VAL A 10 11.47 -3.80 -5.63
C VAL A 10 10.71 -3.01 -4.56
N MET A 11 9.45 -3.37 -4.30
CA MET A 11 8.62 -2.69 -3.31
C MET A 11 9.12 -2.92 -1.88
N LEU A 12 9.59 -4.12 -1.55
CA LEU A 12 10.16 -4.44 -0.23
C LEU A 12 11.38 -3.56 0.07
N LEU A 13 12.30 -3.43 -0.88
CA LEU A 13 13.48 -2.57 -0.72
C LEU A 13 13.10 -1.09 -0.68
N HIS A 14 12.15 -0.66 -1.51
CA HIS A 14 11.66 0.73 -1.49
C HIS A 14 11.01 1.09 -0.15
N ASP A 15 10.16 0.21 0.40
CA ASP A 15 9.52 0.39 1.71
C ASP A 15 10.54 0.33 2.85
N GLY A 16 11.64 -0.41 2.68
CA GLY A 16 12.80 -0.39 3.56
C GLY A 16 13.64 0.90 3.51
N GLY A 17 13.27 1.86 2.66
CA GLY A 17 13.92 3.17 2.55
C GLY A 17 15.10 3.24 1.57
N PHE A 18 15.33 2.20 0.78
CA PHE A 18 16.39 2.19 -0.24
C PHE A 18 16.05 3.16 -1.37
N LYS A 19 17.06 3.85 -1.91
CA LYS A 19 16.86 4.75 -3.06
C LYS A 19 16.68 3.92 -4.32
N ARG A 20 15.85 4.40 -5.26
CA ARG A 20 15.56 3.72 -6.54
C ARG A 20 16.82 3.32 -7.32
N ARG A 21 17.87 4.14 -7.29
CA ARG A 21 19.19 3.81 -7.89
C ARG A 21 19.91 2.65 -7.22
N GLU A 22 19.77 2.50 -5.90
CA GLU A 22 20.37 1.39 -5.13
C GLU A 22 19.61 0.10 -5.44
N ILE A 23 18.28 0.15 -5.46
CA ILE A 23 17.41 -0.99 -5.82
C ILE A 23 17.70 -1.47 -7.25
N SER A 24 17.84 -0.54 -8.20
CA SER A 24 18.20 -0.86 -9.58
C SER A 24 19.54 -1.58 -9.68
N ARG A 25 20.53 -1.16 -8.89
CA ARG A 25 21.86 -1.80 -8.85
C ARG A 25 21.81 -3.18 -8.19
N ASP A 26 21.12 -3.28 -7.06
CA ASP A 26 21.04 -4.50 -6.24
C ASP A 26 20.30 -5.62 -6.95
N LEU A 27 19.17 -5.28 -7.61
CA LEU A 27 18.37 -6.24 -8.36
C LEU A 27 18.80 -6.41 -9.82
N GLY A 28 19.82 -5.68 -10.29
CA GLY A 28 20.27 -5.70 -11.68
C GLY A 28 19.21 -5.23 -12.69
N LEU A 29 18.27 -4.39 -12.25
CA LEU A 29 17.16 -3.90 -13.04
C LEU A 29 17.47 -2.54 -13.68
N LYS A 30 16.82 -2.24 -14.80
CA LYS A 30 16.90 -0.89 -15.40
C LYS A 30 16.27 0.14 -14.45
N PRO A 31 16.89 1.32 -14.26
CA PRO A 31 16.32 2.37 -13.39
C PRO A 31 14.89 2.74 -13.76
N SER A 32 14.60 2.88 -15.06
CA SER A 32 13.26 3.19 -15.57
C SER A 32 12.21 2.12 -15.23
N TYR A 33 12.62 0.87 -15.10
CA TYR A 33 11.72 -0.21 -14.69
C TYR A 33 11.39 -0.12 -13.20
N VAL A 34 12.38 0.16 -12.36
CA VAL A 34 12.18 0.43 -10.93
C VAL A 34 11.29 1.66 -10.71
N ASP A 35 11.53 2.74 -11.45
CA ASP A 35 10.69 3.95 -11.39
C ASP A 35 9.23 3.64 -11.73
N ALA A 36 8.98 2.91 -12.82
CA ALA A 36 7.63 2.54 -13.24
C ALA A 36 6.89 1.67 -12.21
N ILE A 37 7.60 0.75 -11.54
CA ILE A 37 7.04 -0.07 -10.46
C ILE A 37 6.69 0.82 -9.27
N VAL A 38 7.66 1.60 -8.78
CA VAL A 38 7.45 2.46 -7.61
C VAL A 38 6.31 3.44 -7.86
N GLU A 39 6.23 4.08 -9.03
CA GLU A 39 5.14 5.00 -9.36
C GLU A 39 3.78 4.31 -9.40
N ARG A 40 3.69 3.16 -10.09
CA ARG A 40 2.45 2.37 -10.20
C ARG A 40 1.93 1.95 -8.83
N TYR A 41 2.80 1.47 -7.96
CA TYR A 41 2.39 0.93 -6.66
C TYR A 41 2.31 2.01 -5.57
N SER A 42 3.02 3.14 -5.68
CA SER A 42 2.85 4.29 -4.79
C SER A 42 1.47 4.94 -4.96
N LEU A 43 0.98 5.02 -6.21
CA LEU A 43 -0.38 5.47 -6.51
C LEU A 43 -1.42 4.53 -5.88
N ASN A 44 -1.24 3.21 -6.04
CA ASN A 44 -2.13 2.21 -5.44
C ASN A 44 -2.11 2.25 -3.91
N LEU A 45 -0.93 2.39 -3.26
CA LEU A 45 -0.85 2.46 -1.79
C LEU A 45 -1.54 3.71 -1.22
N ALA A 46 -1.45 4.84 -1.92
CA ALA A 46 -2.17 6.05 -1.53
C ALA A 46 -3.70 5.86 -1.64
N GLU A 47 -4.16 5.19 -2.69
CA GLU A 47 -5.57 4.83 -2.85
C GLU A 47 -6.04 3.79 -1.83
N ASP A 48 -5.21 2.81 -1.50
CA ASP A 48 -5.52 1.79 -0.50
C ASP A 48 -5.58 2.37 0.91
N ARG A 49 -4.66 3.27 1.30
CA ARG A 49 -4.76 4.00 2.58
C ARG A 49 -6.04 4.85 2.64
N ARG A 50 -6.42 5.49 1.53
CA ARG A 50 -7.69 6.23 1.46
C ARG A 50 -8.89 5.29 1.59
N ARG A 51 -8.84 4.12 0.98
CA ARG A 51 -9.88 3.09 1.07
C ARG A 51 -9.99 2.55 2.49
N GLU A 52 -8.87 2.25 3.14
CA GLU A 52 -8.83 1.77 4.52
C GLU A 52 -9.37 2.82 5.50
N LYS A 53 -9.00 4.10 5.31
CA LYS A 53 -9.55 5.21 6.08
C LYS A 53 -11.09 5.29 5.95
N ARG A 54 -11.62 5.21 4.73
CA ARG A 54 -13.08 5.20 4.48
C ARG A 54 -13.79 4.00 5.13
N ILE A 55 -13.17 2.82 5.09
CA ILE A 55 -13.72 1.62 5.75
C ILE A 55 -13.75 1.86 7.26
N ARG A 56 -12.65 2.32 7.86
CA ARG A 56 -12.55 2.59 9.30
C ARG A 56 -13.56 3.65 9.75
N GLU A 57 -13.73 4.73 9.00
CA GLU A 57 -14.75 5.76 9.25
C GLU A 57 -16.17 5.16 9.21
N ARG A 58 -16.49 4.34 8.20
CA ARG A 58 -17.79 3.67 8.10
C ARG A 58 -18.02 2.67 9.23
N THR A 59 -17.00 1.91 9.62
CA THR A 59 -17.08 0.97 10.76
C THR A 59 -17.27 1.71 12.08
N ALA A 60 -16.61 2.86 12.27
CA ALA A 60 -16.80 3.68 13.46
C ALA A 60 -18.24 4.22 13.56
N VAL A 61 -18.80 4.70 12.44
CA VAL A 61 -20.20 5.14 12.37
C VAL A 61 -21.16 3.98 12.67
N LEU A 62 -20.91 2.80 12.09
CA LEU A 62 -21.73 1.62 12.34
C LEU A 62 -21.66 1.17 13.81
N GLY A 63 -20.46 1.15 14.41
CA GLY A 63 -20.27 0.82 15.81
C GLY A 63 -20.99 1.80 16.75
N ALA A 64 -20.91 3.11 16.45
CA ALA A 64 -21.65 4.13 17.18
C ALA A 64 -23.18 3.93 17.06
N ALA A 65 -23.67 3.57 15.88
CA ALA A 65 -25.09 3.27 15.66
C ALA A 65 -25.57 2.02 16.41
N VAL A 66 -24.75 0.96 16.48
CA VAL A 66 -25.07 -0.27 17.24
C VAL A 66 -25.10 -0.01 18.74
N ILE A 67 -24.15 0.79 19.26
CA ILE A 67 -24.14 1.21 20.67
C ILE A 67 -25.38 2.05 20.98
N ALA A 68 -25.74 3.00 20.12
CA ALA A 68 -26.93 3.82 20.29
C ALA A 68 -28.24 3.01 20.21
N ALA A 69 -28.25 1.92 19.43
CA ALA A 69 -29.39 1.00 19.32
C ALA A 69 -29.50 0.00 20.50
N GLY A 70 -28.64 0.11 21.52
CA GLY A 70 -28.71 -0.72 22.73
C GLY A 70 -27.98 -2.07 22.65
N GLY A 71 -27.10 -2.26 21.66
CA GLY A 71 -26.31 -3.48 21.53
C GLY A 71 -25.17 -3.54 22.55
N HIS A 72 -25.41 -4.11 23.74
CA HIS A 72 -24.37 -4.50 24.67
C HIS A 72 -24.31 -6.01 24.86
N ARG A 73 -23.19 -6.58 24.38
CA ARG A 73 -22.64 -7.94 24.55
C ARG A 73 -23.40 -9.10 23.90
#